data_AF-A0A964R522-F1
#
_entry.id   AF-A0A964R522-F1
#
_cell.length_a   1.000
_cell.length_b   1.000
_cell.length_c   1.000
_cell.angle_alpha   90.00
_cell.angle_beta   90.00
_cell.angle_gamma   90.00
#
_symmetry.space_group_name_H-M   'P 1'
#
loop_
_entity.id
_entity.type
_entity.pdbx_description
1 polymer ?
#
loop_
_entity_poly.entity_id
_entity_poly.type
_entity_poly.pdbx_seq_one_letter_code
_entity_poly.pdbx_strand_id
1 'polypeptide(L)'
;MSSTNLRTGLTALLGLIACGVLAQGGRSAGVTNATSASAAATIRQWGISLRDTVTGRVQLRFSSTEASPAPSDKGGLVRALWDVTGLKLESFRPDESSDFIIESPSCRVNVTTKDAGSIGSFTARREADGISIRGRGFQFDGVERRLTVSNSVQIELRTRLFQPKPASP
;
A
#
# COMPACT_ATOMS: atom_id res chain seq x y z
N MET A 1 -38.38 21.63 3.98
CA MET A 1 -37.47 21.98 5.09
C MET A 1 -37.19 20.73 5.90
N SER A 2 -35.90 20.49 6.19
CA SER A 2 -35.30 19.50 7.10
C SER A 2 -35.65 18.01 6.98
N SER A 3 -34.66 17.24 6.50
CA SER A 3 -34.41 15.87 6.95
C SER A 3 -32.91 15.71 7.20
N THR A 4 -32.53 15.84 8.47
CA THR A 4 -31.18 15.61 9.00
C THR A 4 -30.91 14.11 9.03
N ASN A 5 -30.05 13.61 8.15
CA ASN A 5 -29.54 12.23 8.26
C ASN A 5 -28.20 12.25 9.02
N LEU A 6 -28.25 11.82 10.29
CA LEU A 6 -27.07 11.48 11.07
C LEU A 6 -26.33 10.33 10.38
N ARG A 7 -25.10 10.58 9.92
CA ARG A 7 -24.17 9.52 9.51
C ARG A 7 -23.60 8.85 10.76
N THR A 8 -24.01 7.61 10.97
CA THR A 8 -23.44 6.69 11.96
C THR A 8 -21.98 6.44 11.63
N GLY A 9 -21.08 6.90 12.51
CA GLY A 9 -19.64 6.64 12.42
C GLY A 9 -19.35 5.19 12.78
N LEU A 10 -18.88 4.41 11.82
CA LEU A 10 -18.42 3.05 12.03
C LEU A 10 -16.91 3.08 12.36
N THR A 11 -16.58 2.90 13.62
CA THR A 11 -15.22 2.83 14.14
C THR A 11 -14.59 1.50 13.72
N ALA A 12 -13.70 1.51 12.71
CA ALA A 12 -12.91 0.34 12.35
C ALA A 12 -11.80 0.13 13.40
N LEU A 13 -11.92 -0.96 14.16
CA LEU A 13 -10.92 -1.41 15.13
C LEU A 13 -9.73 -2.04 14.36
N LEU A 14 -8.64 -1.29 14.20
CA LEU A 14 -7.40 -1.79 13.59
C LEU A 14 -6.47 -2.32 14.70
N GLY A 15 -6.24 -3.64 14.70
CA GLY A 15 -5.21 -4.27 15.50
C GLY A 15 -3.83 -3.96 14.94
N LEU A 16 -3.09 -3.07 15.60
CA LEU A 16 -1.69 -2.80 15.32
C LEU A 16 -0.84 -3.76 16.18
N ILE A 17 -0.17 -4.73 15.58
CA ILE A 17 0.85 -5.52 16.31
C ILE A 17 2.20 -4.86 16.03
N ALA A 18 2.68 -4.08 17.00
CA ALA A 18 4.04 -3.57 17.03
C ALA A 18 4.83 -4.32 18.10
N CYS A 19 5.79 -5.16 17.70
CA CYS A 19 6.78 -5.73 18.63
C CYS A 19 7.97 -4.76 18.71
N GLY A 20 8.08 -4.03 19.83
CA GLY A 20 9.23 -3.19 20.15
C GLY A 20 9.63 -3.38 21.62
N VAL A 21 10.90 -3.71 21.86
CA VAL A 21 11.50 -3.84 23.20
C VAL A 21 11.71 -2.43 23.78
N LEU A 22 11.10 -2.13 24.93
CA LEU A 22 11.27 -0.87 25.65
C LEU A 22 12.31 -1.03 26.77
N ALA A 23 13.40 -0.26 26.68
CA ALA A 23 14.31 -0.02 27.80
C ALA A 23 13.74 1.10 28.69
N GLN A 24 13.58 0.83 30.00
CA GLN A 24 13.08 1.80 30.98
C GLN A 24 14.24 2.56 31.65
N GLY A 25 14.14 3.89 31.71
CA GLY A 25 14.96 4.78 32.55
C GLY A 25 14.10 5.95 33.03
N GLY A 26 14.12 6.25 34.33
CA GLY A 26 13.07 6.98 35.05
C GLY A 26 13.13 8.52 35.12
N ARG A 27 11.93 9.08 35.35
CA ARG A 27 11.51 10.28 36.14
C ARG A 27 12.30 11.60 36.10
N SER A 28 11.65 12.69 35.68
CA SER A 28 11.20 13.83 36.55
C SER A 28 10.39 14.90 35.80
N ALA A 29 9.59 15.67 36.55
CA ALA A 29 8.46 16.51 36.12
C ALA A 29 8.80 17.93 35.61
N GLY A 30 7.94 18.50 34.76
CA GLY A 30 7.88 19.94 34.48
C GLY A 30 7.17 20.36 33.18
N VAL A 31 6.02 21.04 33.34
CA VAL A 31 5.38 22.03 32.42
C VAL A 31 4.70 21.54 31.13
N THR A 32 3.41 21.88 31.04
CA THR A 32 2.44 21.67 29.96
C THR A 32 2.68 22.57 28.73
N ASN A 33 3.09 21.98 27.61
CA ASN A 33 2.44 22.06 26.28
C ASN A 33 3.41 21.53 25.22
N ALA A 34 3.34 20.23 24.99
CA ALA A 34 3.59 19.66 23.69
C ALA A 34 2.62 18.50 23.60
N THR A 35 1.57 18.64 22.77
CA THR A 35 0.88 17.45 22.27
C THR A 35 1.95 16.71 21.49
N SER A 36 2.63 15.80 22.17
CA SER A 36 3.57 14.87 21.57
C SER A 36 2.76 14.06 20.58
N ALA A 37 2.72 14.52 19.33
CA ALA A 37 2.52 13.64 18.20
C ALA A 37 3.61 12.60 18.39
N SER A 38 3.24 11.43 18.91
CA SER A 38 4.16 10.30 18.99
C SER A 38 4.66 10.12 17.56
N ALA A 39 5.89 10.54 17.29
CA ALA A 39 6.53 10.30 16.01
C ALA A 39 6.51 8.79 15.87
N ALA A 40 5.60 8.26 15.06
CA ALA A 40 5.52 6.83 14.87
C ALA A 40 6.90 6.43 14.32
N ALA A 41 7.55 5.52 15.04
CA ALA A 41 8.89 5.11 14.69
C ALA A 41 8.87 4.43 13.33
N THR A 42 9.98 4.49 12.61
CA THR A 42 10.17 3.67 11.41
C THR A 42 9.94 2.20 11.78
N ILE A 43 9.04 1.55 11.05
CA ILE A 43 8.70 0.14 11.21
C ILE A 43 9.47 -0.65 10.16
N ARG A 44 10.27 -1.63 10.60
CA ARG A 44 10.88 -2.61 9.71
C ARG A 44 9.87 -3.70 9.37
N GLN A 45 9.93 -4.24 8.15
CA GLN A 45 9.04 -5.30 7.68
C GLN A 45 7.56 -4.94 7.85
N TRP A 46 7.20 -3.72 7.44
CA TRP A 46 5.84 -3.22 7.58
C TRP A 46 4.89 -3.91 6.60
N GLY A 47 3.63 -4.09 7.01
CA GLY A 47 2.61 -4.60 6.11
C GLY A 47 1.20 -4.43 6.65
N ILE A 48 0.26 -4.37 5.71
CA ILE A 48 -1.18 -4.35 5.99
C ILE A 48 -1.90 -5.25 5.00
N SER A 49 -3.02 -5.85 5.41
CA SER A 49 -3.88 -6.61 4.51
C SER A 49 -5.29 -6.04 4.53
N LEU A 50 -5.92 -5.99 3.36
CA LEU A 50 -7.35 -5.76 3.24
C LEU A 50 -8.02 -7.11 3.03
N ARG A 51 -9.02 -7.39 3.86
CA ARG A 51 -9.83 -8.60 3.79
C ARG A 51 -11.25 -8.23 3.42
N ASP A 52 -11.88 -9.11 2.65
CA ASP A 52 -13.30 -9.07 2.39
C ASP A 52 -14.06 -9.23 3.72
N THR A 53 -15.03 -8.36 3.98
CA THR A 53 -15.74 -8.33 5.28
C THR A 53 -16.73 -9.47 5.44
N VAL A 54 -17.17 -10.08 4.34
CA VAL A 54 -18.16 -11.17 4.35
C VAL A 54 -17.48 -12.52 4.45
N THR A 55 -16.46 -12.74 3.62
CA THR A 55 -15.77 -14.03 3.45
C THR A 55 -14.47 -14.13 4.25
N GLY A 56 -13.92 -13.02 4.74
CA GLY A 56 -12.63 -12.97 5.45
C GLY A 56 -11.40 -13.15 4.55
N ARG A 57 -11.60 -13.39 3.26
CA ARG A 57 -10.53 -13.64 2.28
C ARG A 57 -9.67 -12.41 2.07
N VAL A 58 -8.37 -12.60 1.87
CA VAL A 58 -7.46 -11.49 1.55
C VAL A 58 -7.78 -10.99 0.15
N GLN A 59 -7.93 -9.67 -0.01
CA GLN A 59 -8.13 -9.01 -1.30
C GLN A 59 -6.88 -8.22 -1.72
N LEU A 60 -6.23 -7.56 -0.77
CA LEU A 60 -4.95 -6.87 -0.99
C LEU A 60 -3.99 -7.17 0.16
N ARG A 61 -2.70 -7.18 -0.16
CA ARG A 61 -1.62 -7.16 0.82
C ARG A 61 -0.60 -6.12 0.40
N PHE A 62 -0.24 -5.26 1.35
CA PHE A 62 0.90 -4.37 1.25
C PHE A 62 1.98 -4.95 2.16
N SER A 63 3.19 -5.04 1.66
CA SER A 63 4.37 -5.41 2.44
C SER A 63 5.54 -4.54 2.02
N SER A 64 6.48 -4.31 2.92
CA SER A 64 7.63 -3.47 2.65
C SER A 64 8.85 -3.87 3.47
N THR A 65 10.03 -3.35 3.12
CA THR A 65 11.24 -3.50 3.93
C THR A 65 11.19 -2.58 5.14
N GLU A 66 10.67 -1.37 4.95
CA GLU A 66 10.44 -0.39 6.00
C GLU A 66 9.31 0.57 5.63
N ALA A 67 8.74 1.23 6.65
CA ALA A 67 7.80 2.32 6.50
C ALA A 67 7.99 3.33 7.63
N SER A 68 7.91 4.62 7.32
CA SER A 68 7.91 5.70 8.30
C SER A 68 6.70 6.62 8.09
N PRO A 69 6.22 7.31 9.12
CA PRO A 69 5.12 8.26 8.96
C PRO A 69 5.52 9.39 8.02
N ALA A 70 4.64 9.68 7.08
CA ALA A 70 4.84 10.75 6.11
C ALA A 70 4.21 12.06 6.57
N PRO A 71 4.83 13.21 6.25
CA PRO A 71 4.19 14.51 6.42
C PRO A 71 3.05 14.69 5.40
N SER A 72 2.03 15.46 5.81
CA SER A 72 1.00 15.97 4.91
C SER A 72 1.57 17.05 3.99
N ASP A 73 0.89 17.31 2.87
CA ASP A 73 1.23 18.41 1.96
C ASP A 73 1.11 19.79 2.62
N LYS A 74 0.35 19.89 3.72
CA LYS A 74 0.17 21.11 4.52
C LYS A 74 1.17 21.20 5.70
N GLY A 75 2.14 20.29 5.77
CA GLY A 75 3.03 20.13 6.93
C GLY A 75 2.41 19.27 8.04
N GLY A 76 3.26 18.72 8.90
CA GLY A 76 2.85 17.85 10.02
C GLY A 76 2.57 16.39 9.62
N LEU A 77 2.76 15.45 10.56
CA LEU A 77 2.58 14.01 10.30
C LEU A 77 1.09 13.63 10.24
N VAL A 78 0.73 12.79 9.27
CA VAL A 78 -0.62 12.22 9.16
C VAL A 78 -0.56 10.75 9.53
N ARG A 79 -1.37 10.32 10.51
CA ARG A 79 -1.40 8.92 10.99
C ARG A 79 -1.65 7.89 9.88
N ALA A 80 -2.38 8.29 8.85
CA ALA A 80 -2.74 7.42 7.74
C ALA A 80 -1.69 7.37 6.62
N LEU A 81 -0.72 8.28 6.59
CA LEU A 81 0.19 8.45 5.47
C LEU A 81 1.58 7.93 5.84
N TRP A 82 2.15 7.10 4.98
CA TRP A 82 3.43 6.44 5.22
C TRP A 82 4.32 6.56 4.00
N ASP A 83 5.58 6.93 4.22
CA ASP A 83 6.64 6.79 3.23
C ASP A 83 7.21 5.37 3.39
N VAL A 84 7.16 4.60 2.30
CA VAL A 84 7.38 3.15 2.30
C VAL A 84 8.53 2.82 1.35
N THR A 85 9.50 2.05 1.83
CA THR A 85 10.64 1.55 1.04
C THR A 85 10.44 0.07 0.73
N GLY A 86 10.71 -0.34 -0.50
CA GLY A 86 10.61 -1.72 -0.96
C GLY A 86 9.17 -2.26 -0.94
N LEU A 87 8.21 -1.47 -1.42
CA LEU A 87 6.81 -1.87 -1.49
C LEU A 87 6.65 -3.10 -2.39
N LYS A 88 5.87 -4.07 -1.91
CA LYS A 88 5.16 -5.08 -2.69
C LYS A 88 3.67 -5.01 -2.35
N LEU A 89 2.87 -4.59 -3.32
CA LEU A 89 1.41 -4.64 -3.31
C LEU A 89 0.97 -5.89 -4.07
N GLU A 90 0.20 -6.75 -3.43
CA GLU A 90 -0.37 -7.96 -4.02
C GLU A 90 -1.89 -7.88 -3.98
N SER A 91 -2.54 -8.27 -5.06
CA SER A 91 -3.97 -8.51 -5.12
C SER A 91 -4.24 -10.00 -5.27
N PHE A 92 -5.36 -10.44 -4.70
CA PHE A 92 -5.71 -11.85 -4.63
C PHE A 92 -7.06 -12.09 -5.27
N ARG A 93 -7.16 -13.23 -5.94
CA ARG A 93 -8.40 -13.75 -6.51
C ARG A 93 -9.29 -14.33 -5.40
N PRO A 94 -10.56 -14.66 -5.70
CA PRO A 94 -11.42 -15.36 -4.75
C PRO A 94 -10.84 -16.68 -4.23
N ASP A 95 -10.02 -17.39 -5.01
CA ASP A 95 -9.34 -18.62 -4.58
C ASP A 95 -8.06 -18.37 -3.76
N GLU A 96 -7.81 -17.12 -3.36
CA GLU A 96 -6.62 -16.65 -2.63
C GLU A 96 -5.29 -16.81 -3.37
N SER A 97 -5.33 -17.13 -4.68
CA SER A 97 -4.14 -17.05 -5.53
C SER A 97 -3.80 -15.58 -5.83
N SER A 98 -2.50 -15.28 -5.94
CA SER A 98 -2.03 -13.95 -6.34
C SER A 98 -2.42 -13.67 -7.80
N ASP A 99 -3.05 -12.53 -8.05
CA ASP A 99 -3.42 -12.10 -9.41
C ASP A 99 -2.40 -11.09 -9.95
N PHE A 100 -2.29 -9.96 -9.27
CA PHE A 100 -1.54 -8.80 -9.73
C PHE A 100 -0.63 -8.27 -8.62
N ILE A 101 0.61 -7.96 -9.00
CA ILE A 101 1.65 -7.51 -8.08
C ILE A 101 2.22 -6.20 -8.59
N ILE A 102 2.36 -5.20 -7.71
CA ILE A 102 3.08 -3.95 -7.97
C ILE A 102 4.27 -3.87 -7.00
N GLU A 103 5.46 -3.61 -7.52
CA GLU A 103 6.66 -3.43 -6.72
C GLU A 103 7.27 -2.05 -6.98
N SER A 104 7.69 -1.37 -5.91
CA SER A 104 8.29 -0.04 -6.00
C SER A 104 9.40 0.12 -4.94
N PRO A 105 10.60 0.61 -5.30
CA PRO A 105 11.67 0.86 -4.34
C PRO A 105 11.28 1.89 -3.28
N SER A 106 10.48 2.88 -3.66
CA SER A 106 9.91 3.86 -2.75
C SER A 106 8.52 4.26 -3.21
N CYS A 107 7.61 4.50 -2.28
CA CYS A 107 6.28 5.02 -2.56
C CYS A 107 5.69 5.65 -1.31
N ARG A 108 4.56 6.30 -1.46
CA ARG A 108 3.72 6.77 -0.37
C ARG A 108 2.43 5.96 -0.32
N VAL A 109 2.03 5.53 0.86
CA VAL A 109 0.81 4.73 1.08
C VAL A 109 -0.11 5.46 2.05
N ASN A 110 -1.38 5.60 1.67
CA ASN A 110 -2.45 6.01 2.57
C ASN A 110 -3.17 4.75 3.08
N VAL A 111 -2.97 4.39 4.34
CA VAL A 111 -3.52 3.17 4.92
C VAL A 111 -5.02 3.24 5.19
N THR A 112 -5.62 4.44 5.17
CA THR A 112 -7.07 4.59 5.31
C THR A 112 -7.76 4.29 3.98
N THR A 113 -7.32 4.92 2.90
CA THR A 113 -7.92 4.74 1.56
C THR A 113 -7.35 3.54 0.80
N LYS A 114 -6.23 2.99 1.27
CA LYS A 114 -5.45 1.93 0.60
C LYS A 114 -4.85 2.39 -0.72
N ASP A 115 -4.63 3.68 -0.88
CA ASP A 115 -3.95 4.22 -2.05
C ASP A 115 -2.44 4.07 -1.89
N ALA A 116 -1.77 3.81 -3.02
CA ALA A 116 -0.32 3.81 -3.10
C ALA A 116 0.12 4.59 -4.33
N GLY A 117 1.15 5.41 -4.20
CA GLY A 117 1.67 6.16 -5.33
C GLY A 117 3.17 6.40 -5.23
N SER A 118 3.83 6.48 -6.37
CA SER A 118 5.25 6.81 -6.45
C SER A 118 5.53 7.62 -7.70
N ILE A 119 6.44 8.58 -7.62
CA ILE A 119 7.06 9.23 -8.79
C ILE A 119 8.28 8.44 -9.32
N GLY A 120 8.73 7.45 -8.55
CA GLY A 120 9.90 6.62 -8.83
C GLY A 120 9.61 5.52 -9.84
N SER A 121 10.59 4.63 -10.04
CA SER A 121 10.43 3.44 -10.87
C SER A 121 9.52 2.42 -10.18
N PHE A 122 8.76 1.66 -10.97
CA PHE A 122 7.96 0.55 -10.48
C PHE A 122 7.89 -0.56 -11.52
N THR A 123 7.52 -1.74 -11.05
CA THR A 123 7.07 -2.85 -11.89
C THR A 123 5.66 -3.21 -11.48
N ALA A 124 4.86 -3.64 -12.45
CA ALA A 124 3.57 -4.26 -12.20
C ALA A 124 3.44 -5.48 -13.08
N ARG A 125 2.91 -6.58 -12.56
CA ARG A 125 2.80 -7.83 -13.30
C ARG A 125 1.59 -8.61 -12.89
N ARG A 126 1.00 -9.30 -13.86
CA ARG A 126 -0.04 -10.28 -13.62
C ARG A 126 0.56 -11.68 -13.68
N GLU A 127 0.34 -12.47 -12.64
CA GLU A 127 0.94 -13.80 -12.51
C GLU A 127 0.43 -14.79 -13.57
N ALA A 128 -0.82 -14.63 -14.02
CA ALA A 128 -1.49 -15.66 -14.81
C ALA A 128 -1.19 -15.64 -16.32
N ASP A 129 -0.91 -14.48 -16.91
CA ASP A 129 -0.91 -14.30 -18.37
C ASP A 129 0.35 -13.60 -18.92
N GLY A 130 1.37 -13.40 -18.07
CA GLY A 130 2.66 -12.89 -18.52
C GLY A 130 2.65 -11.43 -18.96
N ILE A 131 1.60 -10.67 -18.61
CA ILE A 131 1.54 -9.22 -18.78
C ILE A 131 2.40 -8.58 -17.70
N SER A 132 3.35 -7.74 -18.12
CA SER A 132 4.12 -6.90 -17.20
C SER A 132 4.28 -5.48 -17.71
N ILE A 133 4.35 -4.56 -16.77
CA ILE A 133 4.54 -3.13 -16.96
C ILE A 133 5.79 -2.77 -16.16
N ARG A 134 6.68 -2.00 -16.80
CA ARG A 134 7.80 -1.34 -16.13
C ARG A 134 7.71 0.13 -16.45
N GLY A 135 7.87 0.99 -15.46
CA GLY A 135 7.75 2.41 -15.73
C GLY A 135 8.21 3.27 -14.59
N ARG A 136 7.88 4.55 -14.69
CA ARG A 136 8.02 5.54 -13.61
C ARG A 136 6.68 6.20 -13.38
N GLY A 137 6.40 6.62 -12.14
CA GLY A 137 5.15 7.31 -11.84
C GLY A 137 3.94 6.39 -11.86
N PHE A 138 3.47 5.93 -10.71
CA PHE A 138 2.20 5.20 -10.61
C PHE A 138 1.31 5.77 -9.51
N GLN A 139 0.02 5.58 -9.70
CA GLN A 139 -1.03 5.79 -8.70
C GLN A 139 -1.96 4.58 -8.70
N PHE A 140 -2.06 3.91 -7.57
CA PHE A 140 -3.02 2.84 -7.31
C PHE A 140 -4.14 3.38 -6.42
N ASP A 141 -5.37 3.22 -6.90
CA ASP A 141 -6.60 3.51 -6.17
C ASP A 141 -7.07 2.25 -5.43
N GLY A 142 -7.06 2.30 -4.10
CA GLY A 142 -7.39 1.17 -3.24
C GLY A 142 -8.87 0.78 -3.26
N VAL A 143 -9.75 1.72 -3.59
CA VAL A 143 -11.20 1.54 -3.64
C VAL A 143 -11.62 1.04 -5.00
N GLU A 144 -11.22 1.75 -6.06
CA GLU A 144 -11.58 1.42 -7.45
C GLU A 144 -10.72 0.29 -8.05
N ARG A 145 -9.65 -0.12 -7.35
CA ARG A 145 -8.68 -1.12 -7.81
C ARG A 145 -8.07 -0.78 -9.16
N ARG A 146 -7.83 0.52 -9.37
CA ARG A 146 -7.29 1.07 -10.62
C ARG A 146 -5.83 1.42 -10.46
N LEU A 147 -5.00 0.91 -11.38
CA LEU A 147 -3.63 1.38 -11.57
C LEU A 147 -3.59 2.42 -12.69
N THR A 148 -3.09 3.60 -12.38
CA THR A 148 -2.78 4.66 -13.35
C THR A 148 -1.28 4.87 -13.40
N VAL A 149 -0.73 5.00 -14.60
CA VAL A 149 0.71 5.23 -14.82
C VAL A 149 0.86 6.55 -15.55
N SER A 150 1.66 7.46 -15.02
CA SER A 150 1.68 8.87 -15.46
C SER A 150 2.96 9.31 -16.18
N ASN A 151 4.05 8.53 -16.13
CA ASN A 151 5.28 8.84 -16.85
C ASN A 151 5.67 7.71 -17.81
N SER A 152 6.95 7.58 -18.15
CA SER A 152 7.48 6.58 -19.09
C SER A 152 7.01 5.16 -18.75
N VAL A 153 6.41 4.49 -19.74
CA VAL A 153 5.87 3.13 -19.62
C VAL A 153 6.48 2.22 -20.68
N GLN A 154 6.91 1.05 -20.26
CA GLN A 154 7.19 -0.10 -21.11
C GLN A 154 6.22 -1.22 -20.73
N ILE A 155 5.52 -1.77 -21.72
CA ILE A 155 4.61 -2.90 -21.55
C ILE A 155 5.21 -4.10 -22.27
N GLU A 156 5.26 -5.24 -21.59
CA GLU A 156 5.73 -6.51 -22.12
C GLU A 156 4.59 -7.53 -22.04
N LEU A 157 4.30 -8.18 -23.17
CA LEU A 157 3.25 -9.19 -23.31
C LEU A 157 3.90 -10.52 -23.69
N ARG A 158 3.98 -11.45 -22.74
CA ARG A 158 4.47 -12.81 -23.00
C ARG A 158 3.31 -13.74 -23.27
N THR A 159 3.07 -14.04 -24.54
CA THR A 159 2.01 -14.96 -24.95
C THR A 159 2.55 -16.06 -25.86
N ARG A 160 1.96 -17.25 -25.75
CA ARG A 160 2.21 -18.38 -26.67
C ARG A 160 1.71 -18.12 -28.09
N LEU A 161 0.99 -17.02 -28.33
CA LEU A 161 0.44 -16.66 -29.64
C LEU A 161 1.50 -16.10 -30.61
N PHE A 162 2.66 -15.65 -30.11
CA PHE A 162 3.80 -15.23 -30.93
C PHE A 162 4.84 -16.35 -31.08
N GLN A 163 4.42 -17.62 -31.07
CA GLN A 163 5.35 -18.71 -31.40
C GLN A 163 5.90 -18.46 -32.82
N PRO A 164 7.23 -18.56 -33.03
CA PRO A 164 7.78 -18.55 -34.37
C PRO A 164 7.08 -19.64 -35.19
N LYS A 165 6.72 -19.32 -36.44
CA LYS A 165 6.20 -20.31 -37.39
C LYS A 165 7.09 -21.56 -37.30
N PRO A 166 6.54 -22.77 -37.04
CA PRO A 166 7.35 -23.97 -36.99
C PRO A 166 8.14 -24.07 -38.30
N ALA A 167 9.45 -24.28 -38.19
CA ALA A 167 10.29 -24.52 -39.36
C ALA A 167 9.69 -25.69 -40.14
N SER A 168 9.31 -25.44 -41.40
CA SER A 168 8.82 -26.50 -42.27
C SER A 168 9.94 -27.52 -42.48
N PRO A 169 9.63 -28.84 -42.46
CA PRO A 169 10.62 -29.89 -42.69
C PRO A 169 11.19 -29.83 -44.12
#